data_AF-A0A842TMQ3-F1
#
_entry.id   AF-A0A842TMQ3-F1
#
_cell.length_a   1.000
_cell.length_b   1.000
_cell.length_c   1.000
_cell.angle_alpha   90.00
_cell.angle_beta   90.00
_cell.angle_gamma   90.00
#
_symmetry.space_group_name_H-M   'P 1'
#
loop_
_entity.id
_entity.type
_entity.pdbx_description
1 polymer ?
#
loop_
_entity_poly.entity_id
_entity_poly.type
_entity_poly.pdbx_seq_one_letter_code
_entity_poly.pdbx_strand_id
1 'polypeptide(L)'
;MHKIRLPHQILIGSKILDQIGNLCKKLGFPLKNNNRIVIITGPNTIKIAGKQIKDYLLEDKFEVQIQEVMKANLENVEKAENIIQEFKPCLVIGVGGGKNIDCAKLSSFNNNIPFISVPTALAHDGVASPSCSLKGLDLRHSIQAQTPIGILADTNIIKKAPRVLLSAGIGDLLSNLVAVKDWKLGHRIKNEYFGHYSALLSRMSAELILKNYEKINPSEESIRIVLEGIISSSISMTVAGSSRPASGSEHLFSHALDKLGTGKLHGYQVGLGSIMLMYLHNGNWQEIRDALRFVNAPVNAEELGIDDETVIKALTIAHKIRNRYTILQTGLTRNAAENLAKNTGVIN
;
A
#
# COMPACT_ATOMS: atom_id res chain seq x y z
N MET A 1 1.65 -16.11 -21.22
CA MET A 1 0.39 -16.23 -20.46
C MET A 1 0.37 -15.16 -19.37
N HIS A 2 -0.59 -14.23 -19.39
CA HIS A 2 -0.78 -13.21 -18.34
C HIS A 2 -1.89 -13.70 -17.40
N LYS A 3 -1.56 -14.01 -16.14
CA LYS A 3 -2.53 -14.50 -15.15
C LYS A 3 -2.95 -13.36 -14.22
N ILE A 4 -4.23 -13.01 -14.24
CA ILE A 4 -4.82 -12.00 -13.37
C ILE A 4 -5.55 -12.71 -12.22
N ARG A 5 -5.24 -12.35 -10.97
CA ARG A 5 -5.91 -12.90 -9.77
C ARG A 5 -6.52 -11.77 -8.96
N LEU A 6 -7.81 -11.53 -9.17
CA LEU A 6 -8.55 -10.54 -8.39
C LEU A 6 -8.99 -11.13 -7.04
N PRO A 7 -9.21 -10.30 -6.02
CA PRO A 7 -9.96 -10.73 -4.84
C PRO A 7 -11.31 -11.30 -5.27
N HIS A 8 -11.67 -12.47 -4.74
CA HIS A 8 -12.94 -13.11 -5.06
C HIS A 8 -14.09 -12.39 -4.37
N GLN A 9 -13.85 -11.85 -3.16
CA GLN A 9 -14.87 -11.14 -2.40
C GLN A 9 -14.28 -10.00 -1.58
N ILE A 10 -14.94 -8.84 -1.63
CA ILE A 10 -14.58 -7.65 -0.88
C ILE A 10 -15.81 -7.25 -0.06
N LEU A 11 -15.67 -7.22 1.26
CA LEU A 11 -16.69 -6.77 2.20
C LEU A 11 -16.26 -5.43 2.79
N ILE A 12 -17.10 -4.42 2.63
CA ILE A 12 -16.89 -3.06 3.17
C ILE A 12 -18.14 -2.69 3.95
N GLY A 13 -17.99 -2.32 5.22
CA GLY A 13 -19.12 -1.89 6.04
C GLY A 13 -18.73 -1.58 7.48
N SER A 14 -19.70 -1.07 8.24
CA SER A 14 -19.56 -0.72 9.65
C SER A 14 -19.83 -1.94 10.53
N LYS A 15 -18.93 -2.27 11.47
CA LYS A 15 -19.14 -3.33 12.48
C LYS A 15 -19.44 -4.70 11.84
N ILE A 16 -18.58 -5.12 10.91
CA ILE A 16 -18.77 -6.33 10.08
C ILE A 16 -17.76 -7.45 10.37
N LEU A 17 -17.01 -7.38 11.48
CA LEU A 17 -16.04 -8.43 11.82
C LEU A 17 -16.67 -9.82 11.99
N ASP A 18 -17.94 -9.89 12.41
CA ASP A 18 -18.74 -11.11 12.53
C ASP A 18 -18.93 -11.83 11.18
N GLN A 19 -18.79 -11.11 10.07
CA GLN A 19 -18.90 -11.68 8.72
C GLN A 19 -17.66 -12.48 8.29
N ILE A 20 -16.58 -12.53 9.08
CA ILE A 20 -15.33 -13.20 8.69
C ILE A 20 -15.55 -14.69 8.40
N GLY A 21 -16.36 -15.37 9.21
CA GLY A 21 -16.65 -16.79 9.03
C GLY A 21 -17.50 -17.07 7.79
N ASN A 22 -18.48 -16.19 7.50
CA ASN A 22 -19.24 -16.21 6.25
C ASN A 22 -18.37 -15.95 5.02
N LEU A 23 -17.42 -15.01 5.12
CA LEU A 23 -16.42 -14.75 4.07
C LEU A 23 -15.56 -16.00 3.81
N CYS A 24 -15.04 -16.65 4.86
CA CYS A 24 -14.31 -17.91 4.73
C CYS A 24 -15.14 -18.98 4.00
N LYS A 25 -16.40 -19.18 4.39
CA LYS A 25 -17.32 -20.15 3.76
C LYS A 25 -17.56 -19.87 2.27
N LYS A 26 -17.83 -18.61 1.91
CA LYS A 26 -18.02 -18.21 0.51
C LYS A 26 -16.76 -18.37 -0.35
N LEU A 27 -15.59 -18.25 0.26
CA LEU A 27 -14.30 -18.49 -0.39
C LEU A 27 -13.93 -19.99 -0.45
N GLY A 28 -14.78 -20.88 0.05
CA GLY A 28 -14.59 -22.33 -0.01
C GLY A 28 -13.84 -22.94 1.18
N PHE A 29 -13.80 -22.25 2.33
CA PHE A 29 -13.21 -22.76 3.58
C PHE A 29 -14.28 -23.14 4.61
N PRO A 30 -14.05 -24.18 5.43
CA PRO A 30 -12.86 -25.03 5.48
C PRO A 30 -12.73 -25.93 4.24
N LEU A 31 -11.52 -26.39 3.96
CA LEU A 31 -11.33 -27.48 3.00
C LEU A 31 -11.85 -28.78 3.65
N LYS A 32 -12.28 -29.77 2.84
CA LYS A 32 -12.93 -31.02 3.31
C LYS A 32 -12.31 -31.63 4.58
N ASN A 33 -10.97 -31.59 4.71
CA ASN A 33 -10.22 -32.16 5.84
C ASN A 33 -9.31 -31.14 6.54
N ASN A 34 -9.49 -29.84 6.33
CA ASN A 34 -8.65 -28.81 6.94
C ASN A 34 -9.44 -27.53 7.23
N ASN A 35 -9.70 -27.29 8.52
CA ASN A 35 -10.34 -26.11 9.10
C ASN A 35 -9.36 -25.24 9.89
N ARG A 36 -8.05 -25.39 9.66
CA ARG A 36 -7.02 -24.63 10.38
C ARG A 36 -6.78 -23.27 9.77
N ILE A 37 -6.76 -22.24 10.59
CA ILE A 37 -6.50 -20.84 10.21
C ILE A 37 -5.37 -20.28 11.07
N VAL A 38 -4.40 -19.60 10.46
CA VAL A 38 -3.46 -18.73 11.18
C VAL A 38 -3.87 -17.28 10.99
N ILE A 39 -4.05 -16.58 12.10
CA ILE A 39 -4.19 -15.12 12.14
C ILE A 39 -2.82 -14.51 12.39
N ILE A 40 -2.38 -13.64 11.49
CA ILE A 40 -1.18 -12.83 11.68
C ILE A 40 -1.60 -11.42 12.02
N THR A 41 -1.22 -10.95 13.20
CA THR A 41 -1.61 -9.63 13.71
C THR A 41 -0.46 -8.96 14.46
N GLY A 42 -0.68 -7.85 15.16
CA GLY A 42 0.32 -7.15 15.94
C GLY A 42 -0.16 -6.86 17.36
N PRO A 43 0.74 -6.39 18.24
CA PRO A 43 0.46 -6.23 19.67
C PRO A 43 -0.73 -5.32 20.00
N ASN A 44 -0.97 -4.31 19.15
CA ASN A 44 -2.12 -3.41 19.30
C ASN A 44 -3.35 -3.95 18.56
N THR A 45 -3.16 -4.51 17.36
CA THR A 45 -4.27 -4.91 16.48
C THR A 45 -4.93 -6.21 16.91
N ILE A 46 -4.25 -7.04 17.71
CA ILE A 46 -4.86 -8.19 18.38
C ILE A 46 -6.02 -7.76 19.28
N LYS A 47 -5.88 -6.64 19.99
CA LYS A 47 -6.94 -6.08 20.87
C LYS A 47 -8.02 -5.36 20.06
N ILE A 48 -7.67 -4.78 18.91
CA ILE A 48 -8.60 -4.02 18.07
C ILE A 48 -9.54 -4.95 17.30
N ALA A 49 -9.03 -6.04 16.73
CA ALA A 49 -9.80 -6.93 15.86
C ALA A 49 -9.39 -8.41 15.97
N GLY A 50 -8.10 -8.70 16.24
CA GLY A 50 -7.58 -10.07 16.16
C GLY A 50 -8.26 -11.08 17.11
N LYS A 51 -8.51 -10.69 18.37
CA LYS A 51 -9.24 -11.55 19.33
C LYS A 51 -10.68 -11.80 18.91
N GLN A 52 -11.39 -10.74 18.55
CA GLN A 52 -12.79 -10.84 18.13
C GLN A 52 -12.95 -11.72 16.89
N ILE A 53 -12.05 -11.60 15.91
CA ILE A 53 -12.02 -12.48 14.73
C ILE A 53 -11.74 -13.93 15.11
N LYS A 54 -10.81 -14.18 16.04
CA LYS A 54 -10.55 -15.54 16.54
C LYS A 54 -11.83 -16.12 17.16
N ASP A 55 -12.53 -15.38 18.00
CA ASP A 55 -13.73 -15.85 18.68
C ASP A 55 -14.83 -16.23 17.67
N TYR A 56 -15.10 -15.38 16.67
CA TYR A 56 -16.05 -15.70 15.60
C TYR A 56 -15.66 -16.94 14.78
N LEU A 57 -14.37 -17.13 14.50
CA LEU A 57 -13.90 -18.30 13.77
C LEU A 57 -13.99 -19.59 14.60
N LEU A 58 -13.79 -19.51 15.92
CA LEU A 58 -13.99 -20.63 16.83
C LEU A 58 -15.47 -21.04 16.91
N GLU A 59 -16.38 -20.06 16.97
CA GLU A 59 -17.84 -20.30 16.88
C GLU A 59 -18.23 -21.01 15.58
N ASP A 60 -17.54 -20.66 14.49
CA ASP A 60 -17.68 -21.29 13.17
C ASP A 60 -16.90 -22.61 13.00
N LYS A 61 -16.37 -23.17 14.11
CA LYS A 61 -15.68 -24.47 14.18
C LYS A 61 -14.35 -24.53 13.39
N PHE A 62 -13.67 -23.40 13.22
CA PHE A 62 -12.28 -23.38 12.75
C PHE A 62 -11.30 -23.62 13.90
N GLU A 63 -10.18 -24.28 13.62
CA GLU A 63 -9.03 -24.34 14.53
C GLU A 63 -8.13 -23.13 14.28
N VAL A 64 -7.95 -22.26 15.27
CA VAL A 64 -7.32 -20.94 15.06
C VAL A 64 -6.08 -20.75 15.92
N GLN A 65 -4.96 -20.45 15.28
CA GLN A 65 -3.74 -19.95 15.93
C GLN A 65 -3.51 -18.47 15.61
N ILE A 66 -2.90 -17.74 16.55
CA ILE A 66 -2.51 -16.34 16.37
C ILE A 66 -1.00 -16.24 16.44
N GLN A 67 -0.42 -15.53 15.46
CA GLN A 67 0.97 -15.09 15.48
C GLN A 67 1.03 -13.56 15.50
N GLU A 68 1.68 -13.02 16.51
CA GLU A 68 1.94 -11.58 16.60
C GLU A 68 3.25 -11.23 15.87
N VAL A 69 3.21 -10.17 15.08
CA VAL A 69 4.37 -9.57 14.41
C VAL A 69 4.49 -8.10 14.81
N MET A 70 5.70 -7.70 15.19
CA MET A 70 5.97 -6.35 15.68
C MET A 70 6.42 -5.39 14.57
N LYS A 71 7.11 -5.92 13.56
CA LYS A 71 7.71 -5.15 12.47
C LYS A 71 7.48 -5.86 11.14
N ALA A 72 7.35 -5.09 10.07
CA ALA A 72 7.39 -5.60 8.71
C ALA A 72 8.85 -5.84 8.30
N ASN A 73 9.45 -6.94 8.75
CA ASN A 73 10.81 -7.34 8.40
C ASN A 73 10.89 -8.85 8.14
N LEU A 74 12.01 -9.30 7.55
CA LEU A 74 12.22 -10.72 7.22
C LEU A 74 12.13 -11.64 8.45
N GLU A 75 12.66 -11.21 9.59
CA GLU A 75 12.59 -11.97 10.85
C GLU A 75 11.13 -12.25 11.30
N ASN A 76 10.23 -11.25 11.19
CA ASN A 76 8.82 -11.45 11.54
C ASN A 76 8.07 -12.26 10.48
N VAL A 77 8.51 -12.22 9.22
CA VAL A 77 7.99 -13.11 8.17
C VAL A 77 8.39 -14.55 8.47
N GLU A 78 9.66 -14.81 8.78
CA GLU A 78 10.15 -16.14 9.14
C GLU A 78 9.41 -16.72 10.36
N LYS A 79 9.18 -15.91 11.40
CA LYS A 79 8.32 -16.31 12.54
C LYS A 79 6.91 -16.71 12.10
N ALA A 80 6.32 -15.96 11.18
CA ALA A 80 5.01 -16.28 10.62
C ALA A 80 5.03 -17.50 9.68
N GLU A 81 6.15 -17.79 9.02
CA GLU A 81 6.32 -18.99 8.19
C GLU A 81 6.46 -20.25 9.05
N ASN A 82 7.21 -20.18 10.14
CA ASN A 82 7.39 -21.30 11.07
C ASN A 82 6.05 -21.81 11.61
N ILE A 83 5.18 -20.89 12.08
CA ILE A 83 3.85 -21.27 12.57
C ILE A 83 2.95 -21.83 11.44
N ILE A 84 3.07 -21.31 10.20
CA ILE A 84 2.33 -21.84 9.05
C ILE A 84 2.79 -23.27 8.74
N GLN A 85 4.09 -23.54 8.79
CA GLN A 85 4.65 -24.86 8.49
C GLN A 85 4.32 -25.90 9.57
N GLU A 86 4.31 -25.49 10.85
CA GLU A 86 3.97 -26.33 11.99
C GLU A 86 2.46 -26.65 12.01
N PHE A 87 1.62 -25.61 11.93
CA PHE A 87 0.17 -25.74 12.08
C PHE A 87 -0.53 -26.24 10.81
N LYS A 88 0.06 -25.99 9.63
CA LYS A 88 -0.46 -26.35 8.30
C LYS A 88 -1.88 -25.81 8.05
N PRO A 89 -2.10 -24.49 8.17
CA PRO A 89 -3.41 -23.89 7.94
C PRO A 89 -3.85 -24.02 6.49
N CYS A 90 -5.16 -24.09 6.27
CA CYS A 90 -5.73 -23.95 4.93
C CYS A 90 -5.80 -22.49 4.47
N LEU A 91 -5.74 -21.54 5.41
CA LEU A 91 -5.94 -20.12 5.16
C LEU A 91 -5.14 -19.27 6.16
N VAL A 92 -4.56 -18.18 5.68
CA VAL A 92 -3.94 -17.14 6.52
C VAL A 92 -4.81 -15.88 6.51
N ILE A 93 -5.03 -15.27 7.68
CA ILE A 93 -5.76 -14.01 7.81
C ILE A 93 -4.82 -12.96 8.40
N GLY A 94 -4.58 -11.88 7.67
CA GLY A 94 -3.79 -10.74 8.13
C GLY A 94 -4.69 -9.69 8.75
N VAL A 95 -4.54 -9.43 10.05
CA VAL A 95 -5.37 -8.47 10.79
C VAL A 95 -4.50 -7.34 11.30
N GLY A 96 -4.64 -6.14 10.75
CA GLY A 96 -3.93 -4.97 11.26
C GLY A 96 -3.67 -3.88 10.23
N GLY A 97 -2.64 -3.06 10.49
CA GLY A 97 -2.15 -2.10 9.51
C GLY A 97 -1.32 -2.76 8.42
N GLY A 98 -0.81 -1.96 7.49
CA GLY A 98 -0.02 -2.45 6.34
C GLY A 98 1.16 -3.34 6.72
N LYS A 99 1.82 -3.08 7.86
CA LYS A 99 2.92 -3.93 8.36
C LYS A 99 2.50 -5.37 8.64
N ASN A 100 1.37 -5.55 9.33
CA ASN A 100 0.85 -6.86 9.70
C ASN A 100 0.36 -7.61 8.46
N ILE A 101 -0.33 -6.88 7.57
CA ILE A 101 -0.82 -7.43 6.30
C ILE A 101 0.34 -7.85 5.39
N ASP A 102 1.40 -7.05 5.28
CA ASP A 102 2.56 -7.39 4.43
C ASP A 102 3.30 -8.62 4.95
N CYS A 103 3.47 -8.76 6.27
CA CYS A 103 4.01 -9.98 6.85
C CYS A 103 3.14 -11.19 6.54
N ALA A 104 1.82 -11.07 6.73
CA ALA A 104 0.88 -12.14 6.49
C ALA A 104 0.81 -12.56 5.02
N LYS A 105 0.85 -11.57 4.12
CA LYS A 105 0.81 -11.77 2.67
C LYS A 105 2.08 -12.46 2.18
N LEU A 106 3.26 -12.05 2.67
CA LEU A 106 4.50 -12.68 2.23
C LEU A 106 4.65 -14.10 2.79
N SER A 107 4.40 -14.31 4.08
CA SER A 107 4.52 -15.64 4.69
C SER A 107 3.55 -16.65 4.08
N SER A 108 2.31 -16.23 3.79
CA SER A 108 1.32 -17.05 3.10
C SER A 108 1.71 -17.32 1.64
N PHE A 109 2.25 -16.33 0.92
CA PHE A 109 2.73 -16.49 -0.44
C PHE A 109 3.86 -17.52 -0.52
N ASN A 110 4.86 -17.41 0.34
CA ASN A 110 6.02 -18.31 0.37
C ASN A 110 5.63 -19.77 0.69
N ASN A 111 4.53 -19.97 1.41
CA ASN A 111 3.99 -21.29 1.75
C ASN A 111 2.84 -21.74 0.83
N ASN A 112 2.52 -21.00 -0.23
CA ASN A 112 1.41 -21.30 -1.15
C ASN A 112 0.04 -21.43 -0.47
N ILE A 113 -0.20 -20.69 0.61
CA ILE A 113 -1.47 -20.67 1.34
C ILE A 113 -2.27 -19.43 0.93
N PRO A 114 -3.59 -19.54 0.65
CA PRO A 114 -4.44 -18.38 0.40
C PRO A 114 -4.47 -17.39 1.57
N PHE A 115 -4.77 -16.13 1.27
CA PHE A 115 -4.69 -15.02 2.22
C PHE A 115 -5.94 -14.13 2.19
N ILE A 116 -6.50 -13.81 3.37
CA ILE A 116 -7.51 -12.76 3.55
C ILE A 116 -6.91 -11.55 4.26
N SER A 117 -7.20 -10.36 3.74
CA SER A 117 -6.79 -9.09 4.32
C SER A 117 -7.90 -8.47 5.17
N VAL A 118 -7.60 -8.16 6.43
CA VAL A 118 -8.50 -7.46 7.35
C VAL A 118 -7.81 -6.17 7.85
N PRO A 119 -7.84 -5.10 7.04
CA PRO A 119 -7.16 -3.86 7.39
C PRO A 119 -7.83 -3.14 8.55
N THR A 120 -7.03 -2.74 9.53
CA THR A 120 -7.45 -1.86 10.63
C THR A 120 -7.02 -0.40 10.42
N ALA A 121 -6.25 -0.12 9.36
CA ALA A 121 -5.80 1.22 8.96
C ALA A 121 -5.45 1.25 7.47
N LEU A 122 -5.52 2.44 6.85
CA LEU A 122 -5.31 2.64 5.41
C LEU A 122 -4.07 3.52 5.16
N ALA A 123 -2.88 2.94 5.30
CA ALA A 123 -1.62 3.69 5.17
C ALA A 123 -0.98 3.66 3.77
N HIS A 124 -1.34 2.68 2.95
CA HIS A 124 -0.87 2.46 1.58
C HIS A 124 -1.72 1.37 0.92
N ASP A 125 -1.55 1.17 -0.38
CA ASP A 125 -2.30 0.18 -1.16
C ASP A 125 -1.95 -1.30 -0.89
N GLY A 126 -0.92 -1.54 -0.09
CA GLY A 126 -0.47 -2.87 0.37
C GLY A 126 -1.57 -3.68 1.07
N VAL A 127 -2.66 -3.06 1.53
CA VAL A 127 -3.78 -3.80 2.12
C VAL A 127 -4.56 -4.65 1.10
N ALA A 128 -4.45 -4.34 -0.20
CA ALA A 128 -5.16 -5.03 -1.26
C ALA A 128 -4.28 -5.43 -2.46
N SER A 129 -3.03 -4.95 -2.53
CA SER A 129 -2.13 -5.16 -3.67
C SER A 129 -1.37 -6.50 -3.64
N PRO A 130 -0.84 -6.97 -4.79
CA PRO A 130 0.03 -8.15 -4.86
C PRO A 130 1.48 -7.89 -4.42
N SER A 131 1.78 -6.76 -3.78
CA SER A 131 3.14 -6.39 -3.37
C SER A 131 3.21 -6.16 -1.86
N CYS A 132 4.34 -6.49 -1.25
CA CYS A 132 4.63 -6.21 0.15
C CYS A 132 5.77 -5.20 0.24
N SER A 133 5.73 -4.30 1.24
CA SER A 133 6.85 -3.42 1.58
C SER A 133 7.46 -3.84 2.91
N LEU A 134 8.56 -4.60 2.87
CA LEU A 134 9.28 -5.04 4.06
C LEU A 134 10.59 -4.28 4.25
N LYS A 135 11.00 -4.14 5.52
CA LYS A 135 12.34 -3.68 5.92
C LYS A 135 13.26 -4.91 6.03
N GLY A 136 14.29 -5.06 5.18
CA GLY A 136 15.23 -6.19 5.30
C GLY A 136 16.43 -6.11 4.35
N LEU A 137 17.62 -6.42 4.90
CA LEU A 137 18.96 -6.42 4.27
C LEU A 137 19.30 -5.16 3.47
N ASP A 138 19.41 -4.05 4.20
CA ASP A 138 19.84 -2.70 3.80
C ASP A 138 18.78 -1.73 3.28
N LEU A 139 17.57 -2.17 2.88
CA LEU A 139 16.56 -1.28 2.26
C LEU A 139 15.10 -1.71 2.48
N ARG A 140 14.14 -0.79 2.22
CA ARG A 140 12.75 -1.17 1.93
C ARG A 140 12.65 -1.62 0.48
N HIS A 141 12.37 -2.90 0.26
CA HIS A 141 12.12 -3.44 -1.07
C HIS A 141 10.65 -3.83 -1.20
N SER A 142 10.03 -3.39 -2.30
CA SER A 142 8.73 -3.89 -2.73
C SER A 142 8.93 -5.28 -3.34
N ILE A 143 8.42 -6.31 -2.65
CA ILE A 143 8.53 -7.73 -3.04
C ILE A 143 7.19 -8.17 -3.64
N GLN A 144 7.25 -8.89 -4.76
CA GLN A 144 6.05 -9.49 -5.34
C GLN A 144 5.58 -10.67 -4.47
N ALA A 145 4.31 -10.66 -4.10
CA ALA A 145 3.65 -11.67 -3.30
C ALA A 145 2.34 -12.10 -3.98
N GLN A 146 1.26 -12.29 -3.20
CA GLN A 146 -0.06 -12.63 -3.72
C GLN A 146 -1.13 -11.57 -3.45
N THR A 147 -2.08 -11.42 -4.36
CA THR A 147 -3.31 -10.67 -4.11
C THR A 147 -4.16 -11.41 -3.07
N PRO A 148 -4.76 -10.73 -2.07
CA PRO A 148 -5.69 -11.36 -1.15
C PRO A 148 -6.87 -11.98 -1.90
N ILE A 149 -7.28 -13.19 -1.53
CA ILE A 149 -8.47 -13.84 -2.08
C ILE A 149 -9.76 -13.20 -1.54
N GLY A 150 -9.68 -12.56 -0.36
CA GLY A 150 -10.78 -11.82 0.24
C GLY A 150 -10.29 -10.62 1.03
N ILE A 151 -11.13 -9.59 1.11
CA ILE A 151 -10.89 -8.39 1.92
C ILE A 151 -12.10 -8.15 2.80
N LEU A 152 -11.89 -7.97 4.11
CA LEU A 152 -12.92 -7.55 5.06
C LEU A 152 -12.49 -6.23 5.70
N ALA A 153 -13.10 -5.14 5.29
CA ALA A 153 -12.74 -3.79 5.72
C ALA A 153 -13.86 -3.20 6.59
N ASP A 154 -13.65 -3.23 7.90
CA ASP A 154 -14.55 -2.63 8.88
C ASP A 154 -14.30 -1.12 9.00
N THR A 155 -15.20 -0.32 8.43
CA THR A 155 -15.09 1.15 8.41
C THR A 155 -15.14 1.77 9.82
N ASN A 156 -15.81 1.12 10.77
CA ASN A 156 -15.90 1.58 12.16
C ASN A 156 -14.59 1.37 12.93
N ILE A 157 -13.78 0.40 12.53
CA ILE A 157 -12.42 0.21 13.04
C ILE A 157 -11.46 1.17 12.35
N ILE A 158 -11.49 1.21 11.02
CA ILE A 158 -10.57 2.03 10.22
C ILE A 158 -10.69 3.52 10.56
N LYS A 159 -11.91 4.04 10.78
CA LYS A 159 -12.12 5.44 11.17
C LYS A 159 -11.47 5.84 12.50
N LYS A 160 -11.17 4.86 13.37
CA LYS A 160 -10.51 5.06 14.67
C LYS A 160 -9.00 4.96 14.59
N ALA A 161 -8.45 4.58 13.43
CA ALA A 161 -7.01 4.52 13.23
C ALA A 161 -6.38 5.94 13.33
N PRO A 162 -5.10 6.05 13.70
CA PRO A 162 -4.41 7.35 13.71
C PRO A 162 -4.56 8.06 12.36
N ARG A 163 -5.02 9.32 12.38
CA ARG A 163 -5.31 10.12 11.18
C ARG A 163 -4.12 10.23 10.21
N VAL A 164 -2.90 10.23 10.74
CA VAL A 164 -1.66 10.24 9.95
C VAL A 164 -1.56 9.04 9.00
N LEU A 165 -2.17 7.89 9.33
CA LEU A 165 -2.18 6.74 8.44
C LEU A 165 -3.12 6.96 7.26
N LEU A 166 -4.34 7.47 7.51
CA LEU A 166 -5.27 7.82 6.43
C LEU A 166 -4.68 8.87 5.49
N SER A 167 -4.06 9.90 6.06
CA SER A 167 -3.37 10.95 5.31
C SER A 167 -2.23 10.39 4.47
N ALA A 168 -1.45 9.44 5.00
CA ALA A 168 -0.42 8.74 4.24
C ALA A 168 -1.03 7.92 3.09
N GLY A 169 -2.12 7.18 3.32
CA GLY A 169 -2.80 6.44 2.26
C GLY A 169 -3.32 7.34 1.12
N ILE A 170 -3.73 8.56 1.45
CA ILE A 170 -4.11 9.57 0.44
C ILE A 170 -2.88 10.00 -0.38
N GLY A 171 -1.74 10.25 0.25
CA GLY A 171 -0.51 10.59 -0.48
C GLY A 171 -0.04 9.48 -1.40
N ASP A 172 -0.20 8.23 -0.99
CA ASP A 172 0.06 7.05 -1.82
C ASP A 172 -0.89 7.00 -3.04
N LEU A 173 -2.19 7.27 -2.84
CA LEU A 173 -3.16 7.28 -3.94
C LEU A 173 -2.92 8.39 -4.96
N LEU A 174 -2.58 9.61 -4.53
CA LEU A 174 -2.33 10.73 -5.42
C LEU A 174 -1.12 10.48 -6.34
N SER A 175 -0.20 9.62 -5.90
CA SER A 175 0.98 9.21 -6.65
C SER A 175 0.67 8.50 -7.97
N ASN A 176 -0.50 7.85 -8.06
CA ASN A 176 -0.97 7.16 -9.25
C ASN A 176 -1.00 8.08 -10.48
N LEU A 177 -1.23 9.39 -10.29
CA LEU A 177 -1.21 10.37 -11.38
C LEU A 177 0.17 10.46 -12.04
N VAL A 178 1.23 10.47 -11.24
CA VAL A 178 2.63 10.50 -11.71
C VAL A 178 3.01 9.13 -12.28
N ALA A 179 2.66 8.04 -11.58
CA ALA A 179 2.95 6.69 -12.01
C ALA A 179 2.39 6.37 -13.40
N VAL A 180 1.12 6.74 -13.67
CA VAL A 180 0.49 6.55 -14.99
C VAL A 180 1.17 7.39 -16.07
N LYS A 181 1.59 8.63 -15.76
CA LYS A 181 2.34 9.48 -16.68
C LYS A 181 3.71 8.90 -17.02
N ASP A 182 4.44 8.41 -16.03
CA ASP A 182 5.71 7.71 -16.23
C ASP A 182 5.55 6.41 -17.02
N TRP A 183 4.50 5.65 -16.76
CA TRP A 183 4.22 4.43 -17.49
C TRP A 183 3.90 4.72 -18.97
N LYS A 184 3.10 5.75 -19.23
CA LYS A 184 2.80 6.22 -20.59
C LYS A 184 4.06 6.75 -21.29
N LEU A 185 4.97 7.40 -20.56
CA LEU A 185 6.27 7.82 -21.10
C LEU A 185 7.16 6.62 -21.45
N GLY A 186 7.28 5.64 -20.55
CA GLY A 186 8.01 4.39 -20.78
C GLY A 186 7.48 3.62 -21.99
N HIS A 187 6.15 3.56 -22.16
CA HIS A 187 5.53 3.00 -23.35
C HIS A 187 5.96 3.71 -24.63
N ARG A 188 5.86 5.05 -24.67
CA ARG A 188 6.21 5.83 -25.88
C ARG A 188 7.69 5.75 -26.26
N ILE A 189 8.60 5.74 -25.28
CA ILE A 189 10.04 5.86 -25.53
C ILE A 189 10.74 4.50 -25.57
N LYS A 190 10.33 3.55 -24.74
CA LYS A 190 10.98 2.25 -24.57
C LYS A 190 10.13 1.08 -25.08
N ASN A 191 8.95 1.36 -25.66
CA ASN A 191 8.01 0.36 -26.14
C ASN A 191 7.60 -0.65 -25.05
N GLU A 192 7.57 -0.20 -23.79
CA GLU A 192 7.10 -1.03 -22.69
C GLU A 192 5.61 -1.35 -22.84
N TYR A 193 5.15 -2.49 -22.34
CA TYR A 193 3.72 -2.79 -22.28
C TYR A 193 2.95 -1.69 -21.51
N PHE A 194 1.83 -1.23 -22.07
CA PHE A 194 0.92 -0.27 -21.43
C PHE A 194 -0.50 -0.81 -21.38
N GLY A 195 -0.95 -1.18 -20.17
CA GLY A 195 -2.32 -1.64 -19.96
C GLY A 195 -3.27 -0.47 -19.82
N HIS A 196 -3.92 -0.05 -20.91
CA HIS A 196 -4.86 1.09 -20.91
C HIS A 196 -5.94 0.98 -19.82
N TYR A 197 -6.53 -0.21 -19.65
CA TYR A 197 -7.54 -0.46 -18.63
C TYR A 197 -6.98 -0.28 -17.20
N SER A 198 -5.81 -0.86 -16.91
CA SER A 198 -5.12 -0.66 -15.63
C SER A 198 -4.76 0.81 -15.38
N ALA A 199 -4.26 1.51 -16.39
CA ALA A 199 -3.93 2.93 -16.28
C ALA A 199 -5.17 3.79 -15.96
N LEU A 200 -6.33 3.47 -16.56
CA LEU A 200 -7.59 4.15 -16.25
C LEU A 200 -8.04 3.91 -14.80
N LEU A 201 -8.04 2.66 -14.33
CA LEU A 201 -8.39 2.32 -12.95
C LEU A 201 -7.50 3.04 -11.93
N SER A 202 -6.19 3.07 -12.18
CA SER A 202 -5.21 3.74 -11.33
C SER A 202 -5.40 5.26 -11.31
N ARG A 203 -5.62 5.87 -12.48
CA ARG A 203 -5.89 7.32 -12.54
C ARG A 203 -7.18 7.67 -11.82
N MET A 204 -8.24 6.88 -12.02
CA MET A 204 -9.55 7.10 -11.39
C MET A 204 -9.47 7.02 -9.86
N SER A 205 -8.60 6.18 -9.28
CA SER A 205 -8.45 6.14 -7.83
C SER A 205 -7.87 7.42 -7.25
N ALA A 206 -6.93 8.07 -7.94
CA ALA A 206 -6.42 9.38 -7.52
C ALA A 206 -7.44 10.50 -7.76
N GLU A 207 -8.13 10.49 -8.90
CA GLU A 207 -9.16 11.49 -9.22
C GLU A 207 -10.34 11.43 -8.26
N LEU A 208 -10.69 10.25 -7.75
CA LEU A 208 -11.68 10.09 -6.69
C LEU A 208 -11.30 10.88 -5.44
N ILE A 209 -10.01 10.87 -5.07
CA ILE A 209 -9.50 11.66 -3.94
C ILE A 209 -9.51 13.14 -4.27
N LEU A 210 -9.00 13.56 -5.44
CA LEU A 210 -8.98 14.97 -5.83
C LEU A 210 -10.38 15.60 -5.86
N LYS A 211 -11.41 14.84 -6.22
CA LYS A 211 -12.80 15.32 -6.21
C LYS A 211 -13.41 15.46 -4.81
N ASN A 212 -12.83 14.81 -3.81
CA ASN A 212 -13.46 14.67 -2.49
C ASN A 212 -12.56 15.09 -1.32
N TYR A 213 -11.29 15.47 -1.53
CA TYR A 213 -10.35 15.69 -0.43
C TYR A 213 -10.84 16.73 0.58
N GLU A 214 -11.55 17.77 0.12
CA GLU A 214 -12.14 18.81 0.96
C GLU A 214 -13.21 18.29 1.94
N LYS A 215 -13.81 17.15 1.62
CA LYS A 215 -14.82 16.47 2.42
C LYS A 215 -14.24 15.38 3.32
N ILE A 216 -12.97 15.00 3.11
CA ILE A 216 -12.36 13.89 3.85
C ILE A 216 -12.21 14.25 5.33
N ASN A 217 -12.97 13.53 6.14
CA ASN A 217 -12.96 13.63 7.60
C ASN A 217 -13.03 12.21 8.21
N PRO A 218 -12.93 12.03 9.53
CA PRO A 218 -13.05 10.72 10.19
C PRO A 218 -14.46 10.08 10.16
N SER A 219 -15.25 10.30 9.11
CA SER A 219 -16.54 9.66 8.86
C SER A 219 -16.38 8.36 8.09
N GLU A 220 -17.37 7.49 8.23
CA GLU A 220 -17.46 6.23 7.48
C GLU A 220 -17.48 6.45 5.95
N GLU A 221 -18.16 7.49 5.47
CA GLU A 221 -18.21 7.85 4.05
C GLU A 221 -16.82 8.20 3.51
N SER A 222 -16.07 9.05 4.23
CA SER A 222 -14.71 9.43 3.85
C SER A 222 -13.76 8.24 3.85
N ILE A 223 -13.86 7.36 4.85
CA ILE A 223 -13.08 6.12 4.89
C ILE A 223 -13.41 5.23 3.70
N ARG A 224 -14.69 5.13 3.32
CA ARG A 224 -15.14 4.34 2.18
C ARG A 224 -14.54 4.85 0.86
N ILE A 225 -14.50 6.17 0.66
CA ILE A 225 -13.87 6.80 -0.52
C ILE A 225 -12.39 6.40 -0.63
N VAL A 226 -11.62 6.55 0.45
CA VAL A 226 -10.19 6.22 0.44
C VAL A 226 -9.96 4.72 0.25
N LEU A 227 -10.77 3.89 0.91
CA LEU A 227 -10.71 2.44 0.78
C LEU A 227 -11.00 1.97 -0.66
N GLU A 228 -12.04 2.49 -1.29
CA GLU A 228 -12.38 2.20 -2.69
C GLU A 228 -11.25 2.64 -3.64
N GLY A 229 -10.65 3.80 -3.38
CA GLY A 229 -9.45 4.26 -4.08
C GLY A 229 -8.29 3.26 -3.97
N ILE A 230 -7.96 2.82 -2.75
CA ILE A 230 -6.89 1.84 -2.49
C ILE A 230 -7.16 0.50 -3.18
N ILE A 231 -8.39 0.01 -3.12
CA ILE A 231 -8.80 -1.24 -3.78
C ILE A 231 -8.68 -1.09 -5.30
N SER A 232 -9.13 0.03 -5.87
CA SER A 232 -9.01 0.30 -7.31
C SER A 232 -7.54 0.37 -7.75
N SER A 233 -6.67 1.06 -7.00
CA SER A 233 -5.22 1.09 -7.24
C SER A 233 -4.63 -0.33 -7.24
N SER A 234 -5.00 -1.14 -6.27
CA SER A 234 -4.53 -2.53 -6.13
C SER A 234 -4.99 -3.46 -7.25
N ILE A 235 -6.25 -3.33 -7.68
CA ILE A 235 -6.81 -4.06 -8.83
C ILE A 235 -6.05 -3.66 -10.09
N SER A 236 -5.75 -2.37 -10.26
CA SER A 236 -5.02 -1.88 -11.43
C SER A 236 -3.65 -2.55 -11.58
N MET A 237 -2.90 -2.72 -10.48
CA MET A 237 -1.62 -3.42 -10.46
C MET A 237 -1.75 -4.90 -10.76
N THR A 238 -2.76 -5.56 -10.19
CA THR A 238 -3.04 -6.97 -10.48
C THR A 238 -3.32 -7.16 -11.97
N VAL A 239 -4.16 -6.32 -12.57
CA VAL A 239 -4.51 -6.41 -14.01
C VAL A 239 -3.32 -6.04 -14.90
N ALA A 240 -2.41 -5.18 -14.43
CA ALA A 240 -1.21 -4.83 -15.17
C ALA A 240 -0.12 -5.90 -15.08
N GLY A 241 -0.21 -6.82 -14.11
CA GLY A 241 0.85 -7.77 -13.78
C GLY A 241 2.13 -7.10 -13.26
N SER A 242 2.04 -5.83 -12.82
CA SER A 242 3.18 -5.05 -12.34
C SER A 242 2.72 -3.86 -11.51
N SER A 243 3.64 -3.25 -10.75
CA SER A 243 3.35 -2.02 -10.00
C SER A 243 3.30 -0.76 -10.85
N ARG A 244 3.54 -0.84 -12.17
CA ARG A 244 3.59 0.34 -13.07
C ARG A 244 2.40 1.31 -12.95
N PRO A 245 1.13 0.86 -12.76
CA PRO A 245 0.01 1.78 -12.64
C PRO A 245 0.07 2.68 -11.41
N ALA A 246 0.66 2.21 -10.30
CA ALA A 246 0.64 2.90 -9.00
C ALA A 246 2.05 3.30 -8.51
N SER A 247 3.10 2.94 -9.25
CA SER A 247 4.48 3.21 -8.88
C SER A 247 5.30 3.64 -10.09
N GLY A 248 5.69 4.91 -10.10
CA GLY A 248 6.57 5.58 -11.04
C GLY A 248 7.81 6.14 -10.34
N SER A 249 8.24 7.30 -10.79
CA SER A 249 9.41 8.01 -10.28
C SER A 249 9.22 8.54 -8.86
N GLU A 250 7.99 8.86 -8.47
CA GLU A 250 7.65 9.33 -7.12
C GLU A 250 7.90 8.24 -6.06
N HIS A 251 7.64 6.99 -6.41
CA HIS A 251 8.06 5.83 -5.62
C HIS A 251 9.57 5.60 -5.62
N LEU A 252 10.26 5.86 -6.74
CA LEU A 252 11.72 5.77 -6.77
C LEU A 252 12.36 6.80 -5.83
N PHE A 253 11.78 8.01 -5.75
CA PHE A 253 12.17 9.02 -4.78
C PHE A 253 11.93 8.56 -3.33
N SER A 254 10.75 8.00 -3.01
CA SER A 254 10.49 7.44 -1.68
C SER A 254 11.49 6.34 -1.31
N HIS A 255 11.74 5.40 -2.22
CA HIS A 255 12.72 4.33 -1.97
C HIS A 255 14.15 4.88 -1.80
N ALA A 256 14.51 5.98 -2.48
CA ALA A 256 15.75 6.67 -2.24
C ALA A 256 15.82 7.31 -0.83
N LEU A 257 14.73 7.92 -0.35
CA LEU A 257 14.64 8.40 1.03
C LEU A 257 14.74 7.28 2.06
N ASP A 258 14.14 6.11 1.79
CA ASP A 258 14.30 4.93 2.64
C ASP A 258 15.76 4.43 2.62
N LYS A 259 16.46 4.50 1.48
CA LYS A 259 17.90 4.21 1.36
C LYS A 259 18.78 5.16 2.16
N LEU A 260 18.33 6.39 2.36
CA LEU A 260 19.00 7.38 3.20
C LEU A 260 18.62 7.25 4.69
N GLY A 261 17.82 6.25 5.07
CA GLY A 261 17.52 5.94 6.47
C GLY A 261 16.48 6.85 7.13
N THR A 262 15.71 7.62 6.34
CA THR A 262 14.75 8.61 6.88
C THR A 262 13.63 8.01 7.72
N GLY A 263 13.24 6.76 7.43
CA GLY A 263 12.28 6.00 8.24
C GLY A 263 10.84 6.54 8.24
N LYS A 264 10.51 7.52 7.38
CA LYS A 264 9.20 8.19 7.35
C LYS A 264 8.07 7.28 6.81
N LEU A 265 6.83 7.74 6.94
CA LEU A 265 5.66 7.04 6.37
C LEU A 265 5.78 7.03 4.85
N HIS A 266 5.52 5.87 4.24
CA HIS A 266 5.70 5.67 2.80
C HIS A 266 4.86 6.66 1.98
N GLY A 267 3.55 6.71 2.21
CA GLY A 267 2.66 7.61 1.47
C GLY A 267 2.98 9.10 1.65
N TYR A 268 3.64 9.51 2.74
CA TYR A 268 4.14 10.88 2.89
C TYR A 268 5.35 11.15 2.00
N GLN A 269 6.32 10.23 1.96
CA GLN A 269 7.48 10.33 1.07
C GLN A 269 7.05 10.33 -0.40
N VAL A 270 6.12 9.43 -0.75
CA VAL A 270 5.57 9.29 -2.10
C VAL A 270 4.75 10.53 -2.48
N GLY A 271 3.92 11.05 -1.58
CA GLY A 271 3.16 12.29 -1.78
C GLY A 271 4.08 13.48 -2.08
N LEU A 272 5.16 13.64 -1.29
CA LEU A 272 6.16 14.68 -1.51
C LEU A 272 6.86 14.53 -2.88
N GLY A 273 7.24 13.30 -3.23
CA GLY A 273 7.77 12.99 -4.56
C GLY A 273 6.77 13.31 -5.68
N SER A 274 5.48 13.10 -5.44
CA SER A 274 4.43 13.33 -6.43
C SER A 274 4.27 14.81 -6.79
N ILE A 275 4.44 15.71 -5.80
CA ILE A 275 4.49 17.16 -6.04
C ILE A 275 5.61 17.49 -7.04
N MET A 276 6.83 17.08 -6.73
CA MET A 276 8.00 17.39 -7.55
C MET A 276 7.93 16.75 -8.94
N LEU A 277 7.56 15.48 -9.02
CA LEU A 277 7.66 14.77 -10.29
C LEU A 277 6.46 15.02 -11.21
N MET A 278 5.32 15.45 -10.65
CA MET A 278 4.23 16.03 -11.45
C MET A 278 4.66 17.36 -12.11
N TYR A 279 5.47 18.18 -11.44
CA TYR A 279 6.04 19.40 -12.03
C TYR A 279 6.88 19.08 -13.27
N LEU A 280 7.77 18.08 -13.20
CA LEU A 280 8.57 17.66 -14.37
C LEU A 280 7.73 17.13 -15.55
N HIS A 281 6.54 16.61 -15.25
CA HIS A 281 5.55 16.20 -16.26
C HIS A 281 4.68 17.35 -16.78
N ASN A 282 4.96 18.60 -16.39
CA ASN A 282 4.14 19.79 -16.67
C ASN A 282 2.66 19.58 -16.31
N GLY A 283 2.39 18.83 -15.23
CA GLY A 283 1.04 18.61 -14.73
C GLY A 283 0.67 19.54 -13.57
N ASN A 284 -0.56 19.40 -13.08
CA ASN A 284 -1.08 20.20 -11.97
C ASN A 284 -0.55 19.69 -10.62
N TRP A 285 0.72 19.98 -10.34
CA TRP A 285 1.37 19.60 -9.08
C TRP A 285 0.83 20.39 -7.89
N GLN A 286 0.31 21.60 -8.11
CA GLN A 286 -0.31 22.43 -7.08
C GLN A 286 -1.55 21.75 -6.51
N GLU A 287 -2.40 21.15 -7.34
CA GLU A 287 -3.58 20.40 -6.88
C GLU A 287 -3.20 19.19 -6.01
N ILE A 288 -2.12 18.48 -6.34
CA ILE A 288 -1.58 17.41 -5.47
C ILE A 288 -1.14 17.99 -4.12
N ARG A 289 -0.37 19.08 -4.14
CA ARG A 289 0.11 19.76 -2.93
C ARG A 289 -1.05 20.24 -2.06
N ASP A 290 -2.05 20.87 -2.65
CA ASP A 290 -3.18 21.47 -1.94
C ASP A 290 -4.07 20.38 -1.32
N ALA A 291 -4.29 19.26 -2.04
CA ALA A 291 -4.97 18.08 -1.49
C ALA A 291 -4.21 17.46 -0.32
N LEU A 292 -2.88 17.29 -0.44
CA LEU A 292 -2.02 16.79 0.65
C LEU A 292 -2.07 17.70 1.89
N ARG A 293 -1.92 19.02 1.67
CA ARG A 293 -2.00 20.01 2.76
C ARG A 293 -3.34 19.96 3.47
N PHE A 294 -4.45 19.86 2.72
CA PHE A 294 -5.79 19.78 3.29
C PHE A 294 -5.96 18.57 4.24
N VAL A 295 -5.39 17.42 3.88
CA VAL A 295 -5.45 16.20 4.70
C VAL A 295 -4.35 16.13 5.76
N ASN A 296 -3.62 17.23 5.99
CA ASN A 296 -2.50 17.34 6.93
C ASN A 296 -1.37 16.34 6.63
N ALA A 297 -1.13 16.03 5.35
CA ALA A 297 0.08 15.37 4.89
C ALA A 297 1.18 16.42 4.67
N PRO A 298 2.46 16.05 4.86
CA PRO A 298 3.58 16.97 4.65
C PRO A 298 3.71 17.32 3.16
N VAL A 299 3.94 18.60 2.89
CA VAL A 299 4.15 19.14 1.54
C VAL A 299 5.55 19.73 1.32
N ASN A 300 6.39 19.72 2.34
CA ASN A 300 7.80 20.12 2.28
C ASN A 300 8.69 19.22 3.17
N ALA A 301 10.01 19.41 3.07
CA ALA A 301 11.02 18.65 3.80
C ALA A 301 10.87 18.80 5.33
N GLU A 302 10.64 20.03 5.80
CA GLU A 302 10.48 20.35 7.21
C GLU A 302 9.28 19.63 7.84
N GLU A 303 8.11 19.68 7.22
CA GLU A 303 6.89 18.99 7.67
C GLU A 303 7.06 17.46 7.64
N LEU A 304 7.83 16.93 6.70
CA LEU A 304 8.20 15.51 6.67
C LEU A 304 9.24 15.18 7.78
N GLY A 305 9.93 16.19 8.29
CA GLY A 305 10.98 16.11 9.30
C GLY A 305 12.30 15.54 8.74
N ILE A 306 12.69 15.99 7.55
CA ILE A 306 13.99 15.73 6.92
C ILE A 306 14.61 17.06 6.47
N ASP A 307 15.93 17.09 6.29
CA ASP A 307 16.63 18.27 5.77
C ASP A 307 16.56 18.36 4.23
N ASP A 308 16.77 19.57 3.71
CA ASP A 308 16.72 19.86 2.28
C ASP A 308 17.77 19.07 1.47
N GLU A 309 18.96 18.85 2.03
CA GLU A 309 20.02 18.09 1.36
C GLU A 309 19.63 16.61 1.20
N THR A 310 18.91 16.04 2.18
CA THR A 310 18.34 14.69 2.06
C THR A 310 17.35 14.60 0.89
N VAL A 311 16.51 15.62 0.66
CA VAL A 311 15.60 15.66 -0.51
C VAL A 311 16.40 15.73 -1.81
N ILE A 312 17.37 16.64 -1.91
CA ILE A 312 18.21 16.82 -3.09
C ILE A 312 18.95 15.51 -3.40
N LYS A 313 19.58 14.90 -2.40
CA LYS A 313 20.30 13.64 -2.54
C LYS A 313 19.38 12.51 -3.01
N ALA A 314 18.18 12.38 -2.43
CA ALA A 314 17.21 11.38 -2.84
C ALA A 314 16.81 11.52 -4.32
N LEU A 315 16.55 12.75 -4.79
CA LEU A 315 16.25 13.02 -6.22
C LEU A 315 17.40 12.61 -7.14
N THR A 316 18.66 12.88 -6.77
CA THR A 316 19.82 12.53 -7.61
C THR A 316 20.05 11.02 -7.73
N ILE A 317 19.64 10.22 -6.75
CA ILE A 317 19.84 8.75 -6.75
C ILE A 317 18.58 7.95 -7.09
N ALA A 318 17.39 8.58 -7.14
CA ALA A 318 16.12 7.90 -7.38
C ALA A 318 16.12 7.02 -8.64
N HIS A 319 16.68 7.50 -9.76
CA HIS A 319 16.78 6.74 -11.00
C HIS A 319 17.59 5.43 -10.88
N LYS A 320 18.43 5.29 -9.84
CA LYS A 320 19.26 4.10 -9.58
C LYS A 320 18.55 3.02 -8.75
N ILE A 321 17.37 3.32 -8.19
CA ILE A 321 16.65 2.39 -7.31
C ILE A 321 16.17 1.14 -8.05
N ARG A 322 15.66 1.32 -9.28
CA ARG A 322 15.13 0.23 -10.08
C ARG A 322 15.33 0.54 -11.55
N ASN A 323 15.63 -0.48 -12.34
CA ASN A 323 15.69 -0.38 -13.79
C ASN A 323 14.28 -0.19 -14.39
N ARG A 324 13.81 1.05 -14.42
CA ARG A 324 12.47 1.45 -14.88
C ARG A 324 12.54 2.81 -15.55
N TYR A 325 12.07 2.93 -16.80
CA TYR A 325 12.06 4.22 -17.49
C TYR A 325 10.97 5.14 -16.93
N THR A 326 11.35 6.35 -16.53
CA THR A 326 10.49 7.37 -15.94
C THR A 326 10.95 8.76 -16.41
N ILE A 327 10.28 9.82 -15.98
CA ILE A 327 10.69 11.20 -16.25
C ILE A 327 12.09 11.55 -15.74
N LEU A 328 12.59 10.80 -14.74
CA LEU A 328 13.95 10.98 -14.22
C LEU A 328 15.03 10.46 -15.17
N GLN A 329 14.70 9.66 -16.19
CA GLN A 329 15.63 9.17 -17.21
C GLN A 329 16.96 8.65 -16.62
N THR A 330 18.09 9.30 -16.95
CA THR A 330 19.45 8.98 -16.48
C THR A 330 19.83 9.68 -15.17
N GLY A 331 18.90 10.38 -14.54
CA GLY A 331 19.08 11.09 -13.28
C GLY A 331 19.07 12.61 -13.41
N LEU A 332 18.82 13.27 -12.28
CA LEU A 332 18.93 14.71 -12.14
C LEU A 332 20.32 15.08 -11.64
N THR A 333 20.90 16.16 -12.18
CA THR A 333 22.07 16.79 -11.55
C THR A 333 21.65 17.40 -10.20
N ARG A 334 22.62 17.64 -9.30
CA ARG A 334 22.33 18.27 -8.01
C ARG A 334 21.60 19.62 -8.19
N ASN A 335 22.07 20.46 -9.11
CA ASN A 335 21.46 21.77 -9.40
C ASN A 335 20.04 21.63 -9.94
N ALA A 336 19.78 20.65 -10.82
CA ALA A 336 18.43 20.40 -11.33
C ALA A 336 17.49 19.89 -10.23
N ALA A 337 17.97 19.02 -9.35
CA ALA A 337 17.22 18.52 -8.19
C ALA A 337 16.88 19.64 -7.19
N GLU A 338 17.85 20.51 -6.88
CA GLU A 338 17.64 21.68 -6.01
C GLU A 338 16.63 22.66 -6.61
N ASN A 339 16.80 23.03 -7.89
CA ASN A 339 15.86 23.92 -8.57
C ASN A 339 14.45 23.34 -8.64
N LEU A 340 14.32 22.03 -8.88
CA LEU A 340 13.04 21.33 -8.87
C LEU A 340 12.34 21.45 -7.51
N ALA A 341 13.07 21.14 -6.44
CA ALA A 341 12.54 21.15 -5.09
C ALA A 341 12.18 22.58 -4.64
N LYS A 342 12.98 23.60 -4.99
CA LYS A 342 12.67 25.02 -4.74
C LYS A 342 11.45 25.51 -5.52
N ASN A 343 11.38 25.21 -6.82
CA ASN A 343 10.27 25.64 -7.68
C ASN A 343 8.92 25.05 -7.26
N THR A 344 8.94 23.92 -6.56
CA THR A 344 7.74 23.26 -6.04
C THR A 344 7.46 23.57 -4.56
N GLY A 345 8.33 24.36 -3.91
CA GLY A 345 8.23 24.70 -2.48
C GLY A 345 8.40 23.51 -1.55
N VAL A 346 9.06 22.44 -2.00
CA VAL A 346 9.39 21.26 -1.19
C VAL A 346 10.59 21.53 -0.29
N ILE A 347 11.51 22.37 -0.73
CA ILE A 347 12.61 22.94 0.07
C ILE A 347 12.60 24.47 -0.06
N ASN A 348 13.32 25.14 0.83
CA ASN A 348 13.40 26.61 0.88
C ASN A 348 14.41 27.21 -0.13
#